data_AF-A0A2D2DKY5-F1
#
_entry.id   AF-A0A2D2DKY5-F1
#
_cell.length_a   1.000
_cell.length_b   1.000
_cell.length_c   1.000
_cell.angle_alpha   90.00
_cell.angle_beta   90.00
_cell.angle_gamma   90.00
#
_symmetry.space_group_name_H-M   'P 1'
#
loop_
_entity.id
_entity.type
_entity.pdbx_description
1 polymer ?
#
loop_
_entity_poly.entity_id
_entity_poly.type
_entity_poly.pdbx_seq_one_letter_code
_entity_poly.pdbx_strand_id
1 'polypeptide(L)'
;MSFQQGLSGLNGAAKSLDVIGNNIANASTVGFKGSQAQFADVYANSLNGAGGNQAGIGVKVAQIAQQFTQGNIESSNNPLDIAINGAGFFRTDVNGDVQYSRNGQFSLDKNGFVVNAQGAKLTGYGVSEAGNILTGSPIPLKIDNSDMNPLETSRVDTKLNLDSRSPLPKTVPFDATDPETYNKQTSIDVFDSLGNSHVMSTYYVKTGPGAWDVYVGSDGVEMTNQAVAAAAQTDAAAGTARDAFQTAATSVPPGNMAAAAAAYATAAGAAVAAAAGTAGATPAQQTAITTAATSAGGIPGTTPAEIDKLIAAAVKVPAVSVGHLNFDVNGVLSNAAMAPQTLPLTIELPVFPLTGAKPTIEFDLHFAGSTQYGDATEEKLSSQDGYTAGSLQRFSAGPDGTILGQYSNGESRPLGQVVLANFSNPNGLQPLGNNAWAQTPTSGSPLIGTPNSGSFGNLQASAVENSNVDLTAELVNMITAQRVYQANAQTIKTQDSVLQTLVNLR
;
A
#
# COMPACT_ATOMS: atom_id res chain seq x y z
N MET A 1 -47.16 32.45 43.30
CA MET A 1 -46.06 32.15 42.37
C MET A 1 -44.83 32.88 42.88
N SER A 2 -43.81 32.15 43.33
CA SER A 2 -42.57 32.79 43.77
C SER A 2 -41.80 33.32 42.55
N PHE A 3 -41.12 34.47 42.65
CA PHE A 3 -40.21 34.98 41.61
C PHE A 3 -39.22 33.90 41.14
N GLN A 4 -38.88 32.95 42.01
CA GLN A 4 -37.98 31.83 41.74
C GLN A 4 -38.48 30.90 40.60
N GLN A 5 -39.79 30.67 40.49
CA GLN A 5 -40.38 29.83 39.43
C GLN A 5 -40.23 30.51 38.06
N GLY A 6 -40.51 31.81 37.98
CA GLY A 6 -40.32 32.59 36.76
C GLY A 6 -38.85 32.75 36.38
N LEU A 7 -37.97 33.00 37.36
CA LEU A 7 -36.53 33.19 37.12
C LEU A 7 -35.84 31.89 36.67
N SER A 8 -36.20 30.74 37.25
CA SER A 8 -35.65 29.44 36.85
C SER A 8 -36.09 29.04 35.44
N GLY A 9 -37.36 29.27 35.08
CA GLY A 9 -37.83 29.11 33.70
C GLY A 9 -37.15 30.04 32.70
N LEU A 10 -36.90 31.30 33.07
CA LEU A 10 -36.20 32.28 32.24
C LEU A 10 -34.73 31.87 32.00
N ASN A 11 -34.04 31.41 33.04
CA ASN A 11 -32.66 30.92 32.93
C ASN A 11 -32.58 29.64 32.06
N GLY A 12 -33.50 28.69 32.27
CA GLY A 12 -33.59 27.49 31.45
C GLY A 12 -33.82 27.80 29.97
N ALA A 13 -34.74 28.73 29.66
CA ALA A 13 -35.00 29.17 28.29
C ALA A 13 -33.79 29.89 27.67
N ALA A 14 -33.09 30.73 28.42
CA ALA A 14 -31.85 31.36 27.95
C ALA A 14 -30.78 30.31 27.58
N LYS A 15 -30.58 29.30 28.43
CA LYS A 15 -29.62 28.25 28.14
C LYS A 15 -30.01 27.40 26.93
N SER A 16 -31.32 27.16 26.75
CA SER A 16 -31.84 26.52 25.53
C SER A 16 -31.50 27.33 24.29
N LEU A 17 -31.69 28.66 24.34
CA LEU A 17 -31.37 29.56 23.22
C LEU A 17 -29.88 29.56 22.90
N ASP A 18 -29.01 29.53 23.91
CA ASP A 18 -27.55 29.43 23.70
C ASP A 18 -27.18 28.14 22.95
N VAL A 19 -27.76 27.00 23.36
CA VAL A 19 -27.49 25.70 22.75
C VAL A 19 -28.00 25.65 21.31
N ILE A 20 -29.23 26.12 21.06
CA ILE A 20 -29.80 26.22 19.71
C ILE A 20 -28.97 27.16 18.83
N GLY A 21 -28.58 28.32 19.36
CA GLY A 21 -27.73 29.27 18.64
C GLY A 21 -26.37 28.68 18.26
N ASN A 22 -25.76 27.90 19.17
CA ASN A 22 -24.51 27.20 18.89
C ASN A 22 -24.68 26.08 17.85
N ASN A 23 -25.80 25.34 17.87
CA ASN A 23 -26.11 24.33 16.86
C ASN A 23 -26.25 24.98 15.47
N ILE A 24 -27.02 26.07 15.37
CA ILE A 24 -27.21 26.81 14.12
C ILE A 24 -25.87 27.34 13.58
N ALA A 25 -25.04 27.92 14.45
CA ALA A 25 -23.73 28.44 14.05
C ALA A 25 -22.79 27.35 13.51
N ASN A 26 -22.92 26.12 13.99
CA ASN A 26 -22.09 24.97 13.59
C ASN A 26 -22.80 24.00 12.64
N ALA A 27 -23.91 24.40 12.02
CA ALA A 27 -24.64 23.55 11.09
C ALA A 27 -23.83 23.18 9.83
N SER A 28 -22.86 24.02 9.45
CA SER A 28 -21.96 23.76 8.31
C SER A 28 -20.61 23.17 8.72
N THR A 29 -20.37 22.95 10.02
CA THR A 29 -19.10 22.44 10.51
C THR A 29 -19.06 20.91 10.36
N VAL A 30 -18.08 20.41 9.61
CA VAL A 30 -17.85 18.97 9.42
C VAL A 30 -17.54 18.27 10.73
N GLY A 31 -18.18 17.13 10.97
CA GLY A 31 -18.03 16.31 12.17
C GLY A 31 -18.66 16.91 13.43
N PHE A 32 -19.43 18.01 13.33
CA PHE A 32 -20.11 18.60 14.48
C PHE A 32 -21.28 17.74 14.95
N LYS A 33 -21.43 17.65 16.28
CA LYS A 33 -22.54 16.94 16.95
C LYS A 33 -23.40 17.94 17.70
N GLY A 34 -24.66 18.04 17.28
CA GLY A 34 -25.68 18.88 17.89
C GLY A 34 -25.79 18.62 19.39
N SER A 35 -26.03 19.68 20.15
CA SER A 35 -26.23 19.61 21.59
C SER A 35 -27.69 19.85 21.95
N GLN A 36 -28.19 19.21 23.01
CA GLN A 36 -29.54 19.41 23.52
C GLN A 36 -29.49 19.72 25.02
N ALA A 37 -30.15 20.80 25.43
CA ALA A 37 -30.37 21.09 26.85
C ALA A 37 -31.47 20.17 27.40
N GLN A 38 -31.15 19.37 28.40
CA GLN A 38 -32.09 18.51 29.12
C GLN A 38 -32.46 19.17 30.44
N PHE A 39 -33.76 19.21 30.72
CA PHE A 39 -34.30 19.87 31.91
C PHE A 39 -34.80 18.84 32.93
N ALA A 40 -34.67 19.18 34.20
CA ALA A 40 -35.29 18.46 35.29
C ALA A 40 -36.15 19.44 36.10
N ASP A 41 -37.29 18.98 36.60
CA ASP A 41 -38.08 19.73 37.57
C ASP A 41 -37.37 19.79 38.92
N VAL A 42 -37.72 20.79 39.71
CA VAL A 42 -37.20 20.97 41.07
C VAL A 42 -38.37 20.98 42.04
N TYR A 43 -38.39 20.03 42.95
CA TYR A 43 -39.32 19.98 44.08
C TYR A 43 -38.61 20.30 45.39
N ALA A 44 -39.25 21.07 46.26
CA ALA A 44 -38.81 21.18 47.65
C ALA A 44 -39.16 19.88 48.36
N ASN A 45 -38.15 19.12 48.78
CA ASN A 45 -38.37 18.16 49.85
C ASN A 45 -38.69 18.97 51.11
N SER A 46 -39.97 19.01 51.48
CA SER A 46 -40.42 19.49 52.78
C SER A 46 -39.77 18.60 53.85
N LEU A 47 -38.82 19.17 54.60
CA LEU A 47 -38.09 18.50 55.69
C LEU A 47 -38.99 18.07 56.87
N ASN A 48 -40.32 18.21 56.78
CA ASN A 48 -41.28 17.91 57.86
C ASN A 48 -42.29 16.79 57.56
N GLY A 49 -42.03 15.88 56.61
CA GLY A 49 -42.68 14.55 56.54
C GLY A 49 -44.21 14.49 56.38
N ALA A 50 -44.92 15.62 56.31
CA ALA A 50 -46.34 15.66 56.02
C ALA A 50 -46.53 15.87 54.51
N GLY A 51 -47.02 14.82 53.82
CA GLY A 51 -47.25 14.77 52.38
C GLY A 51 -48.31 15.74 51.87
N GLY A 52 -48.01 17.05 51.91
CA GLY A 52 -48.75 18.05 51.19
C GLY A 52 -48.35 18.08 49.71
N ASN A 53 -49.32 18.36 48.82
CA ASN A 53 -49.09 18.65 47.41
C ASN A 53 -48.20 19.90 47.28
N GLN A 54 -46.88 19.72 47.32
CA GLN A 54 -45.91 20.80 47.24
C GLN A 54 -45.81 21.26 45.79
N ALA A 55 -46.14 22.53 45.53
CA ALA A 55 -45.92 23.11 44.21
C ALA A 55 -44.42 23.09 43.86
N GLY A 56 -44.07 22.67 42.64
CA GLY A 56 -42.69 22.68 42.15
C GLY A 56 -42.06 24.07 42.20
N ILE A 57 -40.75 24.14 42.47
CA ILE A 57 -39.99 25.41 42.58
C ILE A 57 -39.51 25.89 41.20
N GLY A 58 -39.70 25.08 40.16
CA GLY A 58 -39.40 25.44 38.77
C GLY A 58 -38.59 24.37 38.08
N VAL A 59 -37.68 24.79 37.20
CA VAL A 59 -36.87 23.89 36.35
C VAL A 59 -35.38 24.20 36.50
N LYS A 60 -34.54 23.18 36.35
CA LYS A 60 -33.08 23.33 36.22
C LYS A 60 -32.60 22.64 34.94
N VAL A 61 -31.50 23.12 34.38
CA VAL A 61 -30.78 22.38 33.31
C VAL A 61 -30.03 21.25 33.99
N ALA A 62 -30.41 20.00 33.70
CA ALA A 62 -29.78 18.81 34.25
C ALA A 62 -28.43 18.53 33.57
N GLN A 63 -28.42 18.59 32.24
CA GLN A 63 -27.22 18.38 31.43
C GLN A 63 -27.41 19.00 30.04
N ILE A 64 -26.31 19.32 29.37
CA ILE A 64 -26.26 19.55 27.93
C ILE A 64 -25.69 18.28 27.31
N ALA A 65 -26.54 17.46 26.71
CA ALA A 65 -26.15 16.19 26.11
C ALA A 65 -25.79 16.39 24.64
N GLN A 66 -24.74 15.73 24.17
CA GLN A 66 -24.40 15.73 22.74
C GLN A 66 -25.12 14.59 22.04
N GLN A 67 -25.65 14.88 20.84
CA GLN A 67 -26.32 13.90 20.00
C GLN A 67 -25.28 13.28 19.07
N PHE A 68 -24.85 12.05 19.36
CA PHE A 68 -23.87 11.31 18.54
C PHE A 68 -24.50 10.53 17.38
N THR A 69 -25.68 10.93 16.91
CA THR A 69 -26.29 10.39 15.69
C THR A 69 -25.44 10.76 14.47
N GLN A 70 -25.43 9.88 13.47
CA GLN A 70 -24.69 10.07 12.22
C GLN A 70 -25.31 11.22 11.40
N GLY A 71 -24.46 12.12 10.88
CA GLY A 71 -24.85 13.14 9.90
C GLY A 71 -24.85 12.60 8.47
N ASN A 72 -25.21 13.43 7.48
CA ASN A 72 -25.09 13.02 6.08
C ASN A 72 -23.60 12.85 5.71
N ILE A 73 -23.27 11.84 4.92
CA ILE A 73 -21.93 11.65 4.39
C ILE A 73 -21.88 12.24 2.98
N GLU A 74 -20.98 13.19 2.76
CA GLU A 74 -20.77 13.81 1.46
C GLU A 74 -19.38 13.44 0.92
N SER A 75 -19.30 13.17 -0.37
CA SER A 75 -18.02 12.93 -1.04
C SER A 75 -17.22 14.23 -1.13
N SER A 76 -15.93 14.16 -0.85
CA SER A 76 -14.97 15.25 -1.01
C SER A 76 -13.95 14.92 -2.11
N ASN A 77 -13.16 15.92 -2.49
CA ASN A 77 -12.09 15.76 -3.50
C ASN A 77 -10.74 15.39 -2.89
N ASN A 78 -10.60 15.40 -1.56
CA ASN A 78 -9.34 15.11 -0.87
C ASN A 78 -9.30 13.61 -0.49
N PRO A 79 -8.32 12.83 -0.96
CA PRO A 79 -8.22 11.41 -0.65
C PRO A 79 -7.97 11.09 0.83
N LEU A 80 -7.48 12.05 1.62
CA LEU A 80 -7.29 11.91 3.07
C LEU A 80 -8.53 12.29 3.89
N ASP A 81 -9.60 12.79 3.26
CA ASP A 81 -10.84 12.97 3.97
C ASP A 81 -11.52 11.61 4.15
N ILE A 82 -11.74 11.21 5.40
CA ILE A 82 -12.29 9.90 5.72
C ILE A 82 -13.52 10.07 6.60
N ALA A 83 -14.66 9.57 6.15
CA ALA A 83 -15.88 9.55 6.96
C ALA A 83 -16.03 8.18 7.64
N ILE A 84 -16.48 8.19 8.90
CA ILE A 84 -16.91 6.98 9.60
C ILE A 84 -18.40 6.80 9.30
N ASN A 85 -18.80 5.67 8.75
CA ASN A 85 -20.20 5.28 8.62
C ASN A 85 -20.54 4.26 9.70
N GLY A 86 -21.16 4.76 10.78
CA GLY A 86 -21.54 3.97 11.94
C GLY A 86 -20.92 4.46 13.25
N ALA A 87 -20.69 3.55 14.19
CA ALA A 87 -20.13 3.86 15.50
C ALA A 87 -18.60 3.93 15.47
N GLY A 88 -18.01 4.83 16.26
CA GLY A 88 -16.57 4.99 16.39
C GLY A 88 -16.12 6.45 16.35
N PHE A 89 -14.90 6.70 16.79
CA PHE A 89 -14.23 8.00 16.74
C PHE A 89 -12.82 7.77 16.19
N PHE A 90 -12.32 8.72 15.41
CA PHE A 90 -10.90 8.80 15.09
C PHE A 90 -10.13 9.08 16.38
N ARG A 91 -9.05 8.33 16.60
CA ARG A 91 -8.11 8.56 17.69
C ARG A 91 -6.96 9.43 17.17
N THR A 92 -6.86 10.64 17.68
CA THR A 92 -5.78 11.58 17.33
C THR A 92 -4.85 11.81 18.52
N ASP A 93 -3.62 12.23 18.24
CA ASP A 93 -2.60 12.59 19.22
C ASP A 93 -2.16 14.04 19.01
N VAL A 94 -2.22 14.84 20.07
CA VAL A 94 -1.71 16.22 20.08
C VAL A 94 -0.68 16.32 21.20
N ASN A 95 0.60 16.46 20.85
CA ASN A 95 1.69 16.58 21.83
C ASN A 95 1.76 15.43 22.86
N GLY A 96 1.34 14.22 22.48
CA GLY A 96 1.27 13.05 23.37
C GLY A 96 -0.05 12.88 24.12
N ASP A 97 -0.97 13.84 24.03
CA ASP A 97 -2.32 13.73 24.58
C ASP A 97 -3.29 13.15 23.55
N VAL A 98 -3.96 12.08 23.94
CA VAL A 98 -4.93 11.39 23.09
C VAL A 98 -6.26 12.14 23.08
N GLN A 99 -6.74 12.46 21.88
CA GLN A 99 -8.03 13.06 21.63
C GLN A 99 -8.86 12.16 20.71
N TYR A 100 -10.17 12.36 20.75
CA TYR A 100 -11.11 11.65 19.91
C TYR A 100 -11.85 12.65 19.05
N SER A 101 -12.11 12.33 17.78
CA SER A 101 -12.86 13.20 16.87
C SER A 101 -13.75 12.40 15.92
N ARG A 102 -14.81 13.05 15.45
CA ARG A 102 -15.63 12.62 14.30
C ARG A 102 -15.26 13.38 13.03
N ASN A 103 -14.48 14.45 13.15
CA ASN A 103 -14.03 15.19 11.99
C ASN A 103 -12.98 14.37 11.23
N GLY A 104 -13.32 14.04 9.98
CA GLY A 104 -12.54 13.22 9.07
C GLY A 104 -11.60 14.00 8.14
N GLN A 105 -11.49 15.32 8.30
CA GLN A 105 -10.68 16.16 7.43
C GLN A 105 -9.20 16.07 7.82
N PHE A 106 -8.43 15.30 7.05
CA PHE A 106 -7.01 15.12 7.26
C PHE A 106 -6.17 15.61 6.07
N SER A 107 -4.92 15.93 6.36
CA SER A 107 -3.91 16.39 5.42
C SER A 107 -2.56 15.80 5.81
N LEU A 108 -1.62 15.75 4.87
CA LEU A 108 -0.27 15.30 5.15
C LEU A 108 0.60 16.47 5.60
N ASP A 109 1.29 16.34 6.74
CA ASP A 109 2.26 17.34 7.17
C ASP A 109 3.62 17.18 6.45
N LYS A 110 4.53 18.13 6.67
CA LYS A 110 5.90 18.10 6.08
C LYS A 110 6.70 16.84 6.49
N ASN A 111 6.36 16.25 7.63
CA ASN A 111 7.05 15.11 8.21
C ASN A 111 6.41 13.77 7.79
N GLY A 112 5.38 13.80 6.95
CA GLY A 112 4.64 12.63 6.48
C GLY A 112 3.58 12.12 7.45
N PHE A 113 3.25 12.84 8.53
CA PHE A 113 2.15 12.45 9.41
C PHE A 113 0.81 12.89 8.86
N VAL A 114 -0.20 12.05 9.06
CA VAL A 114 -1.60 12.39 8.75
C VAL A 114 -2.13 13.26 9.89
N VAL A 115 -2.38 14.54 9.60
CA VAL A 115 -2.81 15.55 10.59
C VAL A 115 -4.13 16.18 10.22
N ASN A 116 -4.93 16.55 11.22
CA ASN A 116 -6.07 17.43 11.01
C ASN A 116 -5.64 18.91 10.93
N ALA A 117 -6.59 19.82 10.66
CA ALA A 117 -6.33 21.26 10.58
C ALA A 117 -5.74 21.89 11.87
N GLN A 118 -5.87 21.22 13.01
CA GLN A 118 -5.34 21.64 14.30
C GLN A 118 -3.94 21.05 14.60
N GLY A 119 -3.37 20.26 13.69
CA GLY A 119 -2.09 19.58 13.88
C GLY A 119 -2.17 18.31 14.73
N ALA A 120 -3.37 17.82 15.04
CA ALA A 120 -3.56 16.54 15.71
C ALA A 120 -3.27 15.39 14.74
N LYS A 121 -2.37 14.50 15.13
CA LYS A 121 -1.91 13.37 14.31
C LYS A 121 -2.91 12.22 14.42
N LEU A 122 -3.40 11.71 13.31
CA LEU A 122 -4.21 10.50 13.28
C LEU A 122 -3.35 9.32 13.73
N THR A 123 -3.89 8.46 14.59
CA THR A 123 -3.17 7.29 15.10
C THR A 123 -3.72 6.00 14.53
N GLY A 124 -2.88 4.97 14.52
CA GLY A 124 -3.18 3.71 13.88
C GLY A 124 -2.11 2.66 14.10
N TYR A 125 -2.24 1.55 13.37
CA TYR A 125 -1.22 0.52 13.28
C TYR A 125 -0.25 0.87 12.15
N GLY A 126 1.04 0.85 12.48
CA GLY A 126 2.11 1.01 11.50
C GLY A 126 2.26 -0.24 10.63
N VAL A 127 3.16 -0.16 9.66
CA VAL A 127 3.47 -1.26 8.74
C VAL A 127 4.94 -1.64 8.91
N SER A 128 5.25 -2.93 8.80
CA SER A 128 6.64 -3.40 8.74
C SER A 128 7.26 -3.07 7.38
N GLU A 129 8.59 -3.20 7.29
CA GLU A 129 9.34 -3.05 6.03
C GLU A 129 8.86 -4.02 4.92
N ALA A 130 8.30 -5.16 5.32
CA ALA A 130 7.70 -6.15 4.42
C ALA A 130 6.25 -5.82 3.99
N GLY A 131 5.68 -4.69 4.41
CA GLY A 131 4.32 -4.31 4.06
C GLY A 131 3.23 -5.00 4.89
N ASN A 132 3.55 -5.57 6.06
CA ASN A 132 2.54 -6.17 6.94
C ASN A 132 2.10 -5.20 8.04
N ILE A 133 0.78 -5.15 8.33
CA ILE A 133 0.24 -4.28 9.39
C ILE A 133 0.66 -4.82 10.76
N LEU A 134 1.31 -3.98 11.56
CA LEU A 134 1.77 -4.29 12.90
C LEU A 134 0.68 -3.94 13.93
N THR A 135 -0.15 -4.92 14.27
CA THR A 135 -1.21 -4.77 15.28
C THR A 135 -0.60 -4.69 16.69
N GLY A 136 -0.31 -3.48 17.15
CA GLY A 136 0.33 -3.20 18.45
C GLY A 136 -0.36 -2.06 19.22
N SER A 137 0.40 -1.26 19.97
CA SER A 137 -0.12 0.00 20.51
C SER A 137 -0.28 1.01 19.36
N PRO A 138 -1.40 1.74 19.25
CA PRO A 138 -1.57 2.72 18.20
C PRO A 138 -0.51 3.83 18.27
N ILE A 139 0.17 4.07 17.15
CA ILE A 139 1.17 5.12 16.97
C ILE A 139 0.65 6.17 15.98
N PRO A 140 1.19 7.41 15.98
CA PRO A 140 0.89 8.38 14.92
C PRO A 140 1.18 7.79 13.54
N LEU A 141 0.19 7.83 12.65
CA LEU A 141 0.33 7.32 11.29
C LEU A 141 1.23 8.24 10.48
N LYS A 142 2.31 7.64 9.97
CA LYS A 142 3.24 8.28 9.07
C LYS A 142 3.17 7.58 7.72
N ILE A 143 2.82 8.33 6.69
CA ILE A 143 2.91 7.92 5.29
C ILE A 143 4.35 8.15 4.88
N ASP A 144 5.11 7.07 4.70
CA ASP A 144 6.43 7.15 4.11
C ASP A 144 6.29 7.36 2.60
N ASN A 145 6.87 8.44 2.10
CA ASN A 145 6.86 8.80 0.69
C ASN A 145 8.15 8.39 -0.03
N SER A 146 9.00 7.59 0.63
CA SER A 146 10.17 6.99 -0.01
C SER A 146 9.75 6.10 -1.18
N ASP A 147 10.64 6.06 -2.16
CA ASP A 147 10.48 5.17 -3.30
C ASP A 147 10.53 3.72 -2.81
N MET A 148 9.64 2.91 -3.36
CA MET A 148 9.66 1.48 -3.14
C MET A 148 10.89 0.90 -3.82
N ASN A 149 11.73 0.22 -3.03
CA ASN A 149 12.87 -0.52 -3.55
C ASN A 149 12.42 -1.59 -4.56
N PRO A 150 13.23 -1.87 -5.59
CA PRO A 150 12.96 -2.97 -6.51
C PRO A 150 13.00 -4.31 -5.76
N LEU A 151 12.28 -5.29 -6.27
CA LEU A 151 12.35 -6.67 -5.82
C LEU A 151 12.88 -7.54 -6.97
N GLU A 152 14.00 -8.22 -6.70
CA GLU A 152 14.57 -9.22 -7.58
C GLU A 152 13.58 -10.40 -7.72
N THR A 153 13.39 -10.87 -8.94
CA THR A 153 12.51 -12.02 -9.20
C THR A 153 13.05 -13.26 -8.49
N SER A 154 12.22 -13.91 -7.67
CA SER A 154 12.56 -15.15 -6.97
C SER A 154 11.70 -16.33 -7.41
N ARG A 155 10.57 -16.06 -8.08
CA ARG A 155 9.63 -17.07 -8.51
C ARG A 155 8.99 -16.72 -9.85
N VAL A 156 8.94 -17.72 -10.74
CA VAL A 156 8.19 -17.63 -12.00
C VAL A 156 7.20 -18.79 -12.07
N ASP A 157 5.92 -18.49 -12.24
CA ASP A 157 4.84 -19.45 -12.43
C ASP A 157 4.42 -19.51 -13.89
N THR A 158 4.60 -20.67 -14.51
CA THR A 158 4.22 -20.94 -15.89
C THR A 158 3.24 -22.10 -15.96
N LYS A 159 2.10 -21.88 -16.62
CA LYS A 159 1.11 -22.92 -16.90
C LYS A 159 0.83 -22.93 -18.39
N LEU A 160 1.03 -24.07 -19.02
CA LEU A 160 0.78 -24.22 -20.45
C LEU A 160 0.05 -25.52 -20.78
N ASN A 161 -0.58 -25.52 -21.95
CA ASN A 161 -1.02 -26.72 -22.64
C ASN A 161 -0.08 -26.97 -23.82
N LEU A 162 0.58 -28.12 -23.88
CA LEU A 162 1.42 -28.53 -25.01
C LEU A 162 0.63 -29.46 -25.95
N ASP A 163 0.65 -29.22 -27.26
CA ASP A 163 -0.03 -30.12 -28.21
C ASP A 163 0.69 -31.46 -28.31
N SER A 164 0.02 -32.53 -27.88
CA SER A 164 0.48 -33.92 -28.00
C SER A 164 0.80 -34.37 -29.42
N ARG A 165 0.22 -33.75 -30.44
CA ARG A 165 0.39 -34.07 -31.85
C ARG A 165 1.51 -33.26 -32.52
N SER A 166 2.14 -32.34 -31.80
CA SER A 166 3.28 -31.57 -32.34
C SER A 166 4.35 -32.52 -32.88
N PRO A 167 4.85 -32.31 -34.10
CA PRO A 167 5.97 -33.10 -34.61
C PRO A 167 7.24 -32.81 -33.81
N LEU A 168 8.18 -33.74 -33.85
CA LEU A 168 9.54 -33.47 -33.36
C LEU A 168 10.17 -32.35 -34.23
N PRO A 169 11.02 -31.48 -33.65
CA PRO A 169 11.78 -30.48 -34.42
C PRO A 169 12.55 -31.11 -35.58
N LYS A 170 12.72 -30.36 -36.68
CA LYS A 170 13.37 -30.87 -37.90
C LYS A 170 14.90 -30.83 -37.78
N THR A 171 15.41 -29.89 -37.01
CA THR A 171 16.84 -29.64 -36.81
C THR A 171 17.21 -29.91 -35.36
N VAL A 172 18.30 -30.67 -35.17
CA VAL A 172 18.92 -30.95 -33.87
C VAL A 172 20.44 -30.79 -34.04
N PRO A 173 21.16 -30.20 -33.06
CA PRO A 173 20.75 -29.79 -31.71
C PRO A 173 19.96 -28.47 -31.65
N PHE A 174 19.41 -28.14 -30.47
CA PHE A 174 18.67 -26.89 -30.22
C PHE A 174 19.53 -25.63 -30.45
N ASP A 175 18.98 -24.63 -31.13
CA ASP A 175 19.56 -23.29 -31.30
C ASP A 175 18.45 -22.23 -31.15
N ALA A 176 18.56 -21.39 -30.12
CA ALA A 176 17.59 -20.33 -29.86
C ALA A 176 17.41 -19.33 -31.02
N THR A 177 18.38 -19.23 -31.94
CA THR A 177 18.30 -18.36 -33.12
C THR A 177 17.61 -19.00 -34.33
N ASP A 178 17.38 -20.32 -34.31
CA ASP A 178 16.70 -21.06 -35.38
C ASP A 178 15.31 -21.55 -34.95
N PRO A 179 14.22 -20.97 -35.50
CA PRO A 179 12.85 -21.38 -35.21
C PRO A 179 12.51 -22.84 -35.57
N GLU A 180 13.29 -23.51 -36.42
CA GLU A 180 13.04 -24.93 -36.77
C GLU A 180 13.51 -25.92 -35.68
N THR A 181 14.24 -25.43 -34.67
CA THR A 181 14.83 -26.26 -33.59
C THR A 181 13.95 -26.42 -32.35
N TYR A 182 12.85 -25.66 -32.24
CA TYR A 182 11.93 -25.72 -31.10
C TYR A 182 10.45 -25.71 -31.52
N ASN A 183 9.57 -26.16 -30.62
CA ASN A 183 8.13 -26.24 -30.91
C ASN A 183 7.38 -24.97 -30.48
N LYS A 184 7.76 -24.38 -29.34
CA LYS A 184 7.12 -23.19 -28.80
C LYS A 184 8.14 -22.36 -28.01
N GLN A 185 8.03 -21.04 -28.13
CA GLN A 185 8.71 -20.08 -27.28
C GLN A 185 7.66 -19.29 -26.50
N THR A 186 7.95 -19.04 -25.22
CA THR A 186 7.23 -18.08 -24.37
C THR A 186 8.25 -17.12 -23.78
N SER A 187 7.82 -15.91 -23.41
CA SER A 187 8.71 -14.88 -22.87
C SER A 187 8.04 -14.12 -21.75
N ILE A 188 8.79 -13.85 -20.68
CA ILE A 188 8.36 -13.05 -19.54
C ILE A 188 9.51 -12.15 -19.10
N ASP A 189 9.18 -10.95 -18.63
CA ASP A 189 10.15 -10.02 -18.06
C ASP A 189 10.48 -10.44 -16.62
N VAL A 190 11.77 -10.58 -16.31
CA VAL A 190 12.28 -10.82 -14.95
C VAL A 190 13.16 -9.66 -14.52
N PHE A 191 13.27 -9.42 -13.21
CA PHE A 191 13.93 -8.23 -12.67
C PHE A 191 15.16 -8.60 -11.85
N ASP A 192 16.26 -7.85 -12.06
CA ASP A 192 17.48 -7.97 -11.26
C ASP A 192 17.38 -7.25 -9.90
N SER A 193 18.42 -7.34 -9.08
CA SER A 193 18.49 -6.69 -7.76
C SER A 193 18.40 -5.16 -7.78
N LEU A 194 18.62 -4.52 -8.93
CA LEU A 194 18.51 -3.07 -9.12
C LEU A 194 17.19 -2.67 -9.83
N GLY A 195 16.37 -3.64 -10.22
CA GLY A 195 15.13 -3.44 -10.95
C GLY A 195 15.29 -3.25 -12.46
N ASN A 196 16.43 -3.62 -13.05
CA ASN A 196 16.55 -3.71 -14.50
C ASN A 196 15.75 -4.92 -15.01
N SER A 197 15.02 -4.72 -16.12
CA SER A 197 14.24 -5.78 -16.76
C SER A 197 15.11 -6.60 -17.72
N HIS A 198 14.98 -7.92 -17.63
CA HIS A 198 15.59 -8.91 -18.51
C HIS A 198 14.50 -9.78 -19.14
N VAL A 199 14.55 -9.98 -20.45
CA VAL A 199 13.54 -10.77 -21.15
C VAL A 199 13.92 -12.26 -21.08
N MET A 200 13.30 -13.00 -20.16
CA MET A 200 13.47 -14.45 -20.09
C MET A 200 12.63 -15.13 -21.16
N SER A 201 13.30 -15.80 -22.11
CA SER A 201 12.67 -16.66 -23.11
C SER A 201 12.76 -18.12 -22.70
N THR A 202 11.63 -18.81 -22.62
CA THR A 202 11.56 -20.27 -22.41
C THR A 202 11.20 -20.96 -23.71
N TYR A 203 11.99 -21.96 -24.10
CA TYR A 203 11.81 -22.75 -25.32
C TYR A 203 11.43 -24.18 -24.95
N TYR A 204 10.38 -24.71 -25.58
CA TYR A 204 9.90 -26.07 -25.39
C TYR A 204 10.20 -26.90 -26.62
N VAL A 205 10.91 -28.01 -26.42
CA VAL A 205 11.41 -28.88 -27.48
C VAL A 205 10.91 -30.30 -27.22
N LYS A 206 10.08 -30.85 -28.11
CA LYS A 206 9.57 -32.21 -27.95
C LYS A 206 10.67 -33.23 -28.24
N THR A 207 10.93 -34.14 -27.31
CA THR A 207 11.92 -35.22 -27.47
C THR A 207 11.28 -36.58 -27.67
N GLY A 208 10.04 -36.77 -27.22
CA GLY A 208 9.31 -38.02 -27.41
C GLY A 208 7.83 -37.92 -27.05
N PRO A 209 7.10 -39.05 -27.07
CA PRO A 209 5.74 -39.11 -26.55
C PRO A 209 5.73 -38.76 -25.07
N GLY A 210 4.98 -37.73 -24.68
CA GLY A 210 4.91 -37.30 -23.29
C GLY A 210 6.15 -36.55 -22.77
N ALA A 211 7.20 -36.37 -23.56
CA ALA A 211 8.50 -35.86 -23.09
C ALA A 211 8.91 -34.58 -23.84
N TRP A 212 9.27 -33.55 -23.07
CA TRP A 212 9.65 -32.23 -23.56
C TRP A 212 10.85 -31.68 -22.80
N ASP A 213 11.81 -31.15 -23.52
CA ASP A 213 12.96 -30.47 -22.95
C ASP A 213 12.67 -28.97 -22.90
N VAL A 214 13.13 -28.35 -21.81
CA VAL A 214 13.00 -26.92 -21.57
C VAL A 214 14.38 -26.30 -21.68
N TYR A 215 14.50 -25.27 -22.50
CA TYR A 215 15.66 -24.41 -22.58
C TYR A 215 15.26 -22.99 -22.21
N VAL A 216 16.21 -22.24 -21.64
CA VAL A 216 15.99 -20.86 -21.24
C VAL A 216 17.02 -19.98 -21.94
N GLY A 217 16.63 -18.76 -22.26
CA GLY A 217 17.54 -17.68 -22.64
C GLY A 217 17.14 -16.38 -21.96
N SER A 218 18.07 -15.43 -21.90
CA SER A 218 17.80 -14.06 -21.45
C SER A 218 18.25 -13.07 -22.52
N ASP A 219 17.47 -12.02 -22.73
CA ASP A 219 17.77 -10.91 -23.65
C ASP A 219 18.13 -11.35 -25.08
N GLY A 220 17.50 -12.44 -25.54
CA GLY A 220 17.71 -13.02 -26.86
C GLY A 220 18.96 -13.89 -27.01
N VAL A 221 19.70 -14.14 -25.92
CA VAL A 221 20.83 -15.06 -25.87
C VAL A 221 20.43 -16.31 -25.07
N GLU A 222 20.82 -17.48 -25.54
CA GLU A 222 20.57 -18.73 -24.81
C GLU A 222 21.43 -18.78 -23.53
N MET A 223 20.87 -19.33 -22.44
CA MET A 223 21.45 -19.22 -21.10
C MET A 223 22.85 -19.82 -20.99
N THR A 224 23.12 -20.96 -21.64
CA THR A 224 24.45 -21.59 -21.65
C THR A 224 25.49 -20.69 -22.33
N ASN A 225 25.13 -20.08 -23.47
CA ASN A 225 25.96 -19.09 -24.15
C ASN A 225 26.22 -17.86 -23.27
N GLN A 226 25.19 -17.38 -22.57
CA GLN A 226 25.30 -16.23 -21.69
C GLN A 226 26.14 -16.53 -20.43
N ALA A 227 26.05 -17.73 -19.87
CA ALA A 227 26.87 -18.18 -18.75
C ALA A 227 28.36 -18.25 -19.14
N VAL A 228 28.65 -18.73 -20.35
CA VAL A 228 30.01 -18.73 -20.91
C VAL A 228 30.53 -17.30 -21.12
N ALA A 229 29.68 -16.39 -21.62
CA ALA A 229 30.05 -14.98 -21.75
C ALA A 229 30.29 -14.32 -20.37
N ALA A 230 29.49 -14.66 -19.37
CA ALA A 230 29.62 -14.16 -18.00
C ALA A 230 30.93 -14.57 -17.31
N ALA A 231 31.65 -15.58 -17.82
CA ALA A 231 32.98 -15.93 -17.32
C ALA A 231 33.98 -14.75 -17.40
N ALA A 232 33.80 -13.81 -18.34
CA ALA A 232 34.59 -12.57 -18.39
C ALA A 232 34.41 -11.68 -17.14
N GLN A 233 33.30 -11.80 -16.42
CA GLN A 233 33.05 -11.02 -15.20
C GLN A 233 33.66 -11.65 -13.95
N THR A 234 33.78 -12.99 -13.90
CA THR A 234 34.35 -13.72 -12.76
C THR A 234 35.85 -13.92 -12.87
N ASP A 235 36.45 -13.76 -14.05
CA ASP A 235 37.88 -13.93 -14.28
C ASP A 235 38.72 -12.79 -13.68
N ALA A 236 39.77 -13.15 -12.95
CA ALA A 236 40.62 -12.18 -12.24
C ALA A 236 41.42 -11.28 -13.20
N ALA A 237 41.86 -11.79 -14.35
CA ALA A 237 42.63 -11.01 -15.33
C ALA A 237 41.73 -10.03 -16.08
N ALA A 238 40.53 -10.47 -16.47
CA ALA A 238 39.52 -9.62 -17.08
C ALA A 238 39.05 -8.51 -16.11
N GLY A 239 38.83 -8.83 -14.82
CA GLY A 239 38.53 -7.85 -13.78
C GLY A 239 39.63 -6.80 -13.60
N THR A 240 40.88 -7.24 -13.49
CA THR A 240 42.04 -6.31 -13.37
C THR A 240 42.16 -5.39 -14.59
N ALA A 241 41.93 -5.91 -15.81
CA ALA A 241 41.96 -5.11 -17.02
C ALA A 241 40.80 -4.11 -17.10
N ARG A 242 39.63 -4.46 -16.56
CA ARG A 242 38.47 -3.56 -16.44
C ARG A 242 38.74 -2.41 -15.46
N ASP A 243 39.34 -2.70 -14.31
CA ASP A 243 39.75 -1.68 -13.34
C ASP A 243 40.83 -0.74 -13.91
N ALA A 244 41.75 -1.28 -14.71
CA ALA A 244 42.73 -0.48 -15.43
C ALA A 244 42.07 0.45 -16.48
N PHE A 245 41.03 -0.02 -17.18
CA PHE A 245 40.22 0.83 -18.06
C PHE A 245 39.52 1.95 -17.28
N GLN A 246 38.89 1.62 -16.15
CA GLN A 246 38.22 2.62 -15.31
C GLN A 246 39.20 3.66 -14.75
N THR A 247 40.40 3.23 -14.36
CA THR A 247 41.48 4.12 -13.90
C THR A 247 41.95 5.04 -15.02
N ALA A 248 42.11 4.52 -16.25
CA ALA A 248 42.49 5.32 -17.41
C ALA A 248 41.39 6.32 -17.83
N ALA A 249 40.11 5.96 -17.66
CA ALA A 249 38.97 6.83 -17.95
C ALA A 249 38.80 7.95 -16.91
N THR A 250 39.17 7.70 -15.65
CA THR A 250 39.00 8.66 -14.54
C THR A 250 40.25 9.50 -14.25
N SER A 251 41.41 9.19 -14.85
CA SER A 251 42.62 9.99 -14.69
C SER A 251 42.53 11.35 -15.38
N VAL A 252 43.16 12.36 -14.80
CA VAL A 252 43.30 13.69 -15.39
C VAL A 252 44.79 14.00 -15.55
N PRO A 253 45.35 14.04 -16.79
CA PRO A 253 44.68 13.82 -18.08
C PRO A 253 44.25 12.36 -18.33
N PRO A 254 43.31 12.10 -19.26
CA PRO A 254 42.85 10.75 -19.57
C PRO A 254 44.02 9.85 -20.00
N GLY A 255 44.04 8.64 -19.45
CA GLY A 255 45.01 7.61 -19.81
C GLY A 255 44.77 7.09 -21.23
N ASN A 256 45.62 6.15 -21.67
CA ASN A 256 45.45 5.52 -22.98
C ASN A 256 44.29 4.51 -22.96
N MET A 257 43.07 5.00 -23.17
CA MET A 257 41.86 4.18 -23.14
C MET A 257 41.82 3.11 -24.24
N ALA A 258 42.43 3.37 -25.40
CA ALA A 258 42.50 2.39 -26.49
C ALA A 258 43.36 1.18 -26.10
N ALA A 259 44.50 1.42 -25.44
CA ALA A 259 45.34 0.32 -24.93
C ALA A 259 44.65 -0.45 -23.79
N ALA A 260 43.92 0.24 -22.92
CA ALA A 260 43.16 -0.40 -21.85
C ALA A 260 41.99 -1.25 -22.38
N ALA A 261 41.27 -0.76 -23.41
CA ALA A 261 40.20 -1.49 -24.08
C ALA A 261 40.73 -2.76 -24.78
N ALA A 262 41.87 -2.66 -25.48
CA ALA A 262 42.50 -3.81 -26.12
C ALA A 262 43.01 -4.86 -25.11
N ALA A 263 43.54 -4.41 -23.97
CA ALA A 263 43.96 -5.29 -22.88
C ALA A 263 42.75 -6.02 -22.25
N TYR A 264 41.66 -5.28 -21.99
CA TYR A 264 40.41 -5.87 -21.51
C TYR A 264 39.85 -6.90 -22.49
N ALA A 265 39.75 -6.54 -23.78
CA ALA A 265 39.24 -7.44 -24.80
C ALA A 265 40.06 -8.74 -24.93
N THR A 266 41.38 -8.65 -24.79
CA THR A 266 42.26 -9.84 -24.82
C THR A 266 42.03 -10.74 -23.61
N ALA A 267 41.94 -10.16 -22.41
CA ALA A 267 41.71 -10.90 -21.17
C ALA A 267 40.30 -11.53 -21.13
N ALA A 268 39.26 -10.74 -21.43
CA ALA A 268 37.87 -11.19 -21.49
C ALA A 268 37.67 -12.27 -22.58
N GLY A 269 38.22 -12.06 -23.78
CA GLY A 269 38.17 -13.04 -24.86
C GLY A 269 38.84 -14.36 -24.51
N ALA A 270 39.97 -14.34 -23.80
CA ALA A 270 40.66 -15.54 -23.34
C ALA A 270 39.84 -16.29 -22.26
N ALA A 271 39.27 -15.57 -21.29
CA ALA A 271 38.42 -16.14 -20.26
C ALA A 271 37.16 -16.81 -20.85
N VAL A 272 36.47 -16.12 -21.76
CA VAL A 272 35.27 -16.64 -22.42
C VAL A 272 35.60 -17.81 -23.33
N ALA A 273 36.73 -17.77 -24.07
CA ALA A 273 37.14 -18.90 -24.91
C ALA A 273 37.50 -20.15 -24.07
N ALA A 274 38.14 -19.97 -22.91
CA ALA A 274 38.43 -21.07 -21.99
C ALA A 274 37.13 -21.68 -21.43
N ALA A 275 36.18 -20.85 -20.98
CA ALA A 275 34.87 -21.28 -20.51
C ALA A 275 34.07 -21.98 -21.63
N ALA A 276 34.12 -21.46 -22.86
CA ALA A 276 33.50 -22.08 -24.03
C ALA A 276 34.08 -23.47 -24.29
N GLY A 277 35.41 -23.64 -24.15
CA GLY A 277 36.07 -24.93 -24.27
C GLY A 277 35.57 -25.95 -23.23
N THR A 278 35.38 -25.53 -21.97
CA THR A 278 34.79 -26.40 -20.94
C THR A 278 33.32 -26.74 -21.21
N ALA A 279 32.58 -25.85 -21.87
CA ALA A 279 31.19 -26.04 -22.29
C ALA A 279 31.05 -26.82 -23.63
N GLY A 280 32.15 -27.35 -24.18
CA GLY A 280 32.12 -28.21 -25.37
C GLY A 280 32.28 -27.48 -26.72
N ALA A 281 32.74 -26.24 -26.73
CA ALA A 281 33.06 -25.51 -27.97
C ALA A 281 34.23 -26.14 -28.72
N THR A 282 34.10 -26.22 -30.05
CA THR A 282 35.19 -26.61 -30.94
C THR A 282 36.34 -25.58 -30.93
N PRO A 283 37.59 -25.97 -31.26
CA PRO A 283 38.71 -25.03 -31.35
C PRO A 283 38.46 -23.86 -32.32
N ALA A 284 37.67 -24.09 -33.38
CA ALA A 284 37.26 -23.04 -34.32
C ALA A 284 36.35 -22.00 -33.66
N GLN A 285 35.38 -22.44 -32.84
CA GLN A 285 34.50 -21.54 -32.08
C GLN A 285 35.27 -20.75 -31.01
N GLN A 286 36.22 -21.39 -30.31
CA GLN A 286 37.10 -20.68 -29.37
C GLN A 286 37.96 -19.60 -30.06
N THR A 287 38.46 -19.90 -31.27
CA THR A 287 39.21 -18.93 -32.08
C THR A 287 38.31 -17.79 -32.57
N ALA A 288 37.06 -18.08 -32.92
CA ALA A 288 36.09 -17.06 -33.30
C ALA A 288 35.79 -16.08 -32.15
N ILE A 289 35.66 -16.59 -30.92
CA ILE A 289 35.46 -15.77 -29.71
C ILE A 289 36.66 -14.83 -29.48
N THR A 290 37.89 -15.35 -29.50
CA THR A 290 39.09 -14.52 -29.29
C THR A 290 39.29 -13.52 -30.43
N THR A 291 38.99 -13.91 -31.68
CA THR A 291 39.03 -12.99 -32.84
C THR A 291 37.98 -11.88 -32.70
N ALA A 292 36.76 -12.20 -32.31
CA ALA A 292 35.70 -11.21 -32.07
C ALA A 292 36.09 -10.24 -30.94
N ALA A 293 36.66 -10.76 -29.86
CA ALA A 293 37.16 -9.95 -28.74
C ALA A 293 38.25 -8.98 -29.20
N THR A 294 39.32 -9.47 -29.82
CA THR A 294 40.42 -8.62 -30.33
C THR A 294 39.95 -7.59 -31.36
N SER A 295 38.97 -7.95 -32.21
CA SER A 295 38.36 -7.02 -33.17
C SER A 295 37.57 -5.93 -32.46
N ALA A 296 36.79 -6.28 -31.42
CA ALA A 296 36.04 -5.33 -30.60
C ALA A 296 36.97 -4.34 -29.87
N GLY A 297 38.04 -4.82 -29.24
CA GLY A 297 39.04 -3.97 -28.57
C GLY A 297 39.86 -3.10 -29.52
N GLY A 298 39.88 -3.43 -30.82
CA GLY A 298 40.51 -2.62 -31.87
C GLY A 298 39.65 -1.44 -32.37
N ILE A 299 38.36 -1.39 -32.01
CA ILE A 299 37.47 -0.29 -32.38
C ILE A 299 37.73 0.91 -31.45
N PRO A 300 38.12 2.08 -31.98
CA PRO A 300 38.37 3.26 -31.16
C PRO A 300 37.13 3.69 -30.38
N GLY A 301 37.28 3.91 -29.07
CA GLY A 301 36.22 4.44 -28.20
C GLY A 301 35.25 3.40 -27.64
N THR A 302 35.49 2.09 -27.87
CA THR A 302 34.67 1.04 -27.27
C THR A 302 34.82 0.95 -25.76
N THR A 303 33.70 0.78 -25.09
CA THR A 303 33.64 0.52 -23.65
C THR A 303 33.74 -0.98 -23.37
N PRO A 304 34.17 -1.39 -22.16
CA PRO A 304 34.14 -2.80 -21.74
C PRO A 304 32.78 -3.47 -21.95
N ALA A 305 31.67 -2.76 -21.72
CA ALA A 305 30.31 -3.29 -21.92
C ALA A 305 29.97 -3.56 -23.39
N GLU A 306 30.46 -2.73 -24.32
CA GLU A 306 30.29 -2.96 -25.77
C GLU A 306 31.16 -4.11 -26.26
N ILE A 307 32.39 -4.23 -25.73
CA ILE A 307 33.28 -5.37 -25.99
C ILE A 307 32.60 -6.66 -25.51
N ASP A 308 32.06 -6.65 -24.29
CA ASP A 308 31.31 -7.76 -23.70
C ASP A 308 30.14 -8.17 -24.60
N LYS A 309 29.31 -7.23 -25.05
CA LYS A 309 28.17 -7.51 -25.95
C LYS A 309 28.61 -8.18 -27.26
N LEU A 310 29.73 -7.74 -27.84
CA LEU A 310 30.29 -8.33 -29.07
C LEU A 310 30.88 -9.72 -28.83
N ILE A 311 31.52 -9.94 -27.67
CA ILE A 311 32.01 -11.25 -27.26
C ILE A 311 30.83 -12.21 -27.07
N ALA A 312 29.79 -11.82 -26.34
CA ALA A 312 28.60 -12.64 -26.12
C ALA A 312 27.91 -13.05 -27.42
N ALA A 313 27.82 -12.14 -28.40
CA ALA A 313 27.25 -12.45 -29.72
C ALA A 313 28.05 -13.51 -30.51
N ALA A 314 29.35 -13.64 -30.24
CA ALA A 314 30.22 -14.63 -30.89
C ALA A 314 30.25 -15.99 -30.16
N VAL A 315 29.73 -16.08 -28.94
CA VAL A 315 29.67 -17.34 -28.20
C VAL A 315 28.62 -18.26 -28.83
N LYS A 316 29.07 -19.45 -29.24
CA LYS A 316 28.22 -20.53 -29.74
C LYS A 316 28.68 -21.84 -29.10
N VAL A 317 28.00 -22.24 -28.04
CA VAL A 317 28.20 -23.52 -27.34
C VAL A 317 26.93 -24.38 -27.45
N PRO A 318 27.06 -25.72 -27.35
CA PRO A 318 25.90 -26.60 -27.27
C PRO A 318 25.01 -26.20 -26.09
N ALA A 319 23.74 -25.96 -26.36
CA ALA A 319 22.77 -25.59 -25.33
C ALA A 319 22.49 -26.78 -24.40
N VAL A 320 22.39 -26.51 -23.10
CA VAL A 320 22.03 -27.49 -22.07
C VAL A 320 20.57 -27.27 -21.67
N SER A 321 19.78 -28.34 -21.63
CA SER A 321 18.39 -28.27 -21.17
C SER A 321 18.37 -27.99 -19.67
N VAL A 322 17.58 -26.99 -19.25
CA VAL A 322 17.39 -26.67 -17.83
C VAL A 322 16.48 -27.67 -17.12
N GLY A 323 15.74 -28.45 -17.90
CA GLY A 323 14.87 -29.48 -17.38
C GLY A 323 14.11 -30.27 -18.43
N HIS A 324 13.55 -31.39 -18.01
CA HIS A 324 12.69 -32.25 -18.81
C HIS A 324 11.29 -32.35 -18.18
N LEU A 325 10.26 -32.05 -18.96
CA LEU A 325 8.85 -32.17 -18.57
C LEU A 325 8.28 -33.47 -19.12
N ASN A 326 7.93 -34.38 -18.21
CA ASN A 326 7.32 -35.66 -18.55
C ASN A 326 5.86 -35.71 -18.11
N PHE A 327 4.96 -35.94 -19.06
CA PHE A 327 3.52 -36.07 -18.86
C PHE A 327 3.10 -37.54 -18.79
N ASP A 328 2.11 -37.84 -17.95
CA ASP A 328 1.50 -39.16 -17.87
C ASP A 328 0.51 -39.41 -19.02
N VAL A 329 -0.07 -40.62 -19.05
CA VAL A 329 -1.07 -41.01 -20.06
C VAL A 329 -2.37 -40.19 -20.00
N ASN A 330 -2.62 -39.48 -18.89
CA ASN A 330 -3.76 -38.59 -18.71
C ASN A 330 -3.44 -37.14 -19.10
N GLY A 331 -2.22 -36.87 -19.57
CA GLY A 331 -1.78 -35.53 -19.97
C GLY A 331 -1.43 -34.61 -18.79
N VAL A 332 -1.24 -35.16 -17.58
CA VAL A 332 -0.83 -34.42 -16.39
C VAL A 332 0.68 -34.55 -16.18
N LEU A 333 1.33 -33.47 -15.73
CA LEU A 333 2.76 -33.47 -15.44
C LEU A 333 3.08 -34.45 -14.29
N SER A 334 4.02 -35.36 -14.52
CA SER A 334 4.35 -36.45 -13.60
C SER A 334 5.67 -36.21 -12.89
N ASN A 335 5.62 -35.79 -11.62
CA ASN A 335 6.82 -35.63 -10.78
C ASN A 335 7.65 -36.91 -10.66
N ALA A 336 7.01 -38.08 -10.68
CA ALA A 336 7.71 -39.36 -10.63
C ALA A 336 8.49 -39.66 -11.92
N ALA A 337 7.96 -39.26 -13.08
CA ALA A 337 8.60 -39.48 -14.37
C ALA A 337 9.75 -38.50 -14.65
N MET A 338 9.88 -37.43 -13.86
CA MET A 338 10.96 -36.45 -13.98
C MET A 338 12.20 -36.81 -13.13
N ALA A 339 12.17 -37.86 -12.30
CA ALA A 339 13.32 -38.25 -11.49
C ALA A 339 14.57 -38.53 -12.35
N PRO A 340 15.77 -38.03 -11.97
CA PRO A 340 16.13 -37.45 -10.67
C PRO A 340 15.79 -35.96 -10.48
N GLN A 341 15.28 -35.27 -11.51
CA GLN A 341 14.89 -33.87 -11.44
C GLN A 341 13.63 -33.69 -10.59
N THR A 342 13.62 -32.66 -9.74
CA THR A 342 12.46 -32.25 -8.93
C THR A 342 11.99 -30.87 -9.36
N LEU A 343 10.67 -30.63 -9.28
CA LEU A 343 10.10 -29.29 -9.43
C LEU A 343 10.06 -28.57 -8.07
N PRO A 344 10.20 -27.23 -8.03
CA PRO A 344 10.44 -26.32 -9.16
C PRO A 344 11.87 -26.42 -9.73
N LEU A 345 12.07 -25.87 -10.92
CA LEU A 345 13.40 -25.79 -11.53
C LEU A 345 14.10 -24.52 -11.08
N THR A 346 15.19 -24.65 -10.35
CA THR A 346 16.04 -23.51 -10.00
C THR A 346 16.84 -23.09 -11.22
N ILE A 347 16.64 -21.84 -11.66
CA ILE A 347 17.32 -21.24 -12.79
C ILE A 347 18.26 -20.16 -12.29
N GLU A 348 19.49 -20.19 -12.79
CA GLU A 348 20.50 -19.16 -12.57
C GLU A 348 20.68 -18.37 -13.87
N LEU A 349 20.05 -17.20 -13.98
CA LEU A 349 20.18 -16.31 -15.13
C LEU A 349 21.37 -15.36 -14.93
N PRO A 350 22.46 -15.48 -15.71
CA PRO A 350 23.60 -14.57 -15.62
C PRO A 350 23.25 -13.18 -16.19
N VAL A 351 23.51 -12.13 -15.40
CA VAL A 351 23.35 -10.74 -15.82
C VAL A 351 24.60 -10.28 -16.57
N PHE A 352 24.48 -10.13 -17.89
CA PHE A 352 25.60 -9.76 -18.74
C PHE A 352 25.16 -8.79 -19.86
N PRO A 353 25.83 -7.63 -20.03
CA PRO A 353 27.06 -7.15 -19.37
C PRO A 353 26.84 -6.65 -17.92
N LEU A 354 27.93 -6.39 -17.19
CA LEU A 354 27.86 -5.99 -15.78
C LEU A 354 27.21 -4.61 -15.61
N THR A 355 26.13 -4.54 -14.84
CA THR A 355 25.38 -3.31 -14.53
C THR A 355 25.62 -2.79 -13.11
N GLY A 356 26.35 -3.54 -12.28
CA GLY A 356 26.50 -3.29 -10.84
C GLY A 356 25.43 -3.98 -9.99
N ALA A 357 24.46 -4.65 -10.60
CA ALA A 357 23.54 -5.58 -9.93
C ALA A 357 24.27 -6.86 -9.50
N LYS A 358 23.59 -7.72 -8.73
CA LYS A 358 24.05 -9.09 -8.53
C LYS A 358 24.31 -9.75 -9.91
N PRO A 359 25.40 -10.52 -10.06
CA PRO A 359 25.81 -11.08 -11.35
C PRO A 359 24.89 -12.20 -11.86
N THR A 360 24.03 -12.74 -11.00
CA THR A 360 23.10 -13.82 -11.33
C THR A 360 21.76 -13.55 -10.66
N ILE A 361 20.67 -13.72 -11.39
CA ILE A 361 19.29 -13.76 -10.89
C ILE A 361 18.94 -15.23 -10.65
N GLU A 362 18.67 -15.60 -9.41
CA GLU A 362 18.27 -16.95 -9.02
C GLU A 362 16.77 -16.99 -8.73
N PHE A 363 16.03 -17.84 -9.43
CA PHE A 363 14.59 -18.01 -9.21
C PHE A 363 14.12 -19.43 -9.49
N ASP A 364 12.96 -19.75 -8.91
CA ASP A 364 12.29 -21.03 -9.08
C ASP A 364 11.22 -20.97 -10.18
N LEU A 365 11.42 -21.74 -11.25
CA LEU A 365 10.48 -21.90 -12.35
C LEU A 365 9.48 -23.04 -12.07
N HIS A 366 8.21 -22.69 -11.93
CA HIS A 366 7.12 -23.60 -11.60
C HIS A 366 6.30 -23.95 -12.83
N PHE A 367 6.02 -25.25 -13.01
CA PHE A 367 5.17 -25.77 -14.10
C PHE A 367 3.85 -26.38 -13.61
N ALA A 368 3.47 -26.09 -12.37
CA ALA A 368 2.34 -26.73 -11.70
C ALA A 368 1.03 -26.53 -12.48
N GLY A 369 0.34 -27.64 -12.78
CA GLY A 369 -0.92 -27.64 -13.52
C GLY A 369 -0.78 -27.46 -15.04
N SER A 370 0.44 -27.55 -15.58
CA SER A 370 0.66 -27.68 -17.03
C SER A 370 0.13 -29.03 -17.54
N THR A 371 -0.39 -29.04 -18.77
CA THR A 371 -1.03 -30.20 -19.38
C THR A 371 -0.49 -30.49 -20.77
N GLN A 372 -0.66 -31.72 -21.22
CA GLN A 372 -0.43 -32.11 -22.61
C GLN A 372 -1.69 -32.75 -23.19
N TYR A 373 -2.38 -32.01 -24.06
CA TYR A 373 -3.62 -32.47 -24.72
C TYR A 373 -3.52 -32.37 -26.24
N GLY A 374 -4.49 -32.95 -26.95
CA GLY A 374 -4.61 -32.89 -28.41
C GLY A 374 -5.16 -31.56 -28.94
N ASP A 375 -4.88 -30.46 -28.24
CA ASP A 375 -5.27 -29.10 -28.61
C ASP A 375 -4.03 -28.27 -28.90
N ALA A 376 -4.21 -27.13 -29.58
CA ALA A 376 -3.09 -26.25 -29.92
C ALA A 376 -2.31 -25.84 -28.66
N THR A 377 -1.00 -25.67 -28.83
CA THR A 377 -0.13 -25.22 -27.74
C THR A 377 -0.49 -23.80 -27.31
N GLU A 378 -0.84 -23.63 -26.04
CA GLU A 378 -1.29 -22.36 -25.48
C GLU A 378 -0.68 -22.13 -24.09
N GLU A 379 -0.29 -20.89 -23.82
CA GLU A 379 0.13 -20.45 -22.50
C GLU A 379 -1.11 -19.99 -21.71
N LYS A 380 -1.40 -20.67 -20.59
CA LYS A 380 -2.57 -20.40 -19.75
C LYS A 380 -2.26 -19.40 -18.63
N LEU A 381 -1.03 -19.38 -18.13
CA LEU A 381 -0.55 -18.46 -17.11
C LEU A 381 0.96 -18.26 -17.27
N SER A 382 1.39 -17.01 -17.14
CA SER A 382 2.79 -16.61 -17.02
C SER A 382 2.82 -15.47 -16.02
N SER A 383 3.45 -15.66 -14.86
CA SER A 383 3.53 -14.65 -13.81
C SER A 383 4.85 -14.75 -13.07
N GLN A 384 5.31 -13.62 -12.54
CA GLN A 384 6.51 -13.55 -11.71
C GLN A 384 6.31 -12.54 -10.57
N ASP A 385 7.19 -12.56 -9.56
CA ASP A 385 7.03 -11.81 -8.29
C ASP A 385 7.88 -10.54 -8.15
N GLY A 386 8.87 -10.33 -9.03
CA GLY A 386 9.75 -9.18 -9.04
C GLY A 386 9.12 -7.91 -9.61
N TYR A 387 9.70 -6.75 -9.31
CA TYR A 387 9.25 -5.45 -9.83
C TYR A 387 10.35 -4.39 -9.77
N THR A 388 10.23 -3.39 -10.64
CA THR A 388 11.11 -2.21 -10.66
C THR A 388 10.89 -1.31 -9.44
N ALA A 389 11.78 -0.35 -9.23
CA ALA A 389 11.56 0.70 -8.24
C ALA A 389 10.30 1.51 -8.58
N GLY A 390 9.54 1.91 -7.56
CA GLY A 390 8.28 2.63 -7.72
C GLY A 390 8.22 3.89 -6.88
N SER A 391 7.81 5.02 -7.46
CA SER A 391 7.48 6.23 -6.69
C SER A 391 6.00 6.21 -6.29
N LEU A 392 5.67 6.72 -5.10
CA LEU A 392 4.29 6.80 -4.63
C LEU A 392 3.49 7.80 -5.50
N GLN A 393 2.47 7.32 -6.21
CA GLN A 393 1.64 8.14 -7.12
C GLN A 393 0.37 8.64 -6.45
N ARG A 394 -0.32 7.75 -5.74
CA ARG A 394 -1.57 8.05 -5.02
C ARG A 394 -1.68 7.16 -3.80
N PHE A 395 -2.41 7.60 -2.81
CA PHE A 395 -2.84 6.75 -1.71
C PHE A 395 -4.35 6.90 -1.51
N SER A 396 -4.98 5.87 -0.98
CA SER A 396 -6.41 5.84 -0.70
C SER A 396 -6.67 5.05 0.58
N ALA A 397 -7.58 5.52 1.41
CA ALA A 397 -8.05 4.73 2.55
C ALA A 397 -9.06 3.65 2.09
N GLY A 398 -8.87 2.42 2.55
CA GLY A 398 -9.82 1.33 2.38
C GLY A 398 -10.96 1.38 3.42
N PRO A 399 -12.07 0.64 3.21
CA PRO A 399 -13.18 0.59 4.17
C PRO A 399 -12.83 -0.04 5.52
N ASP A 400 -11.76 -0.83 5.56
CA ASP A 400 -11.13 -1.45 6.72
C ASP A 400 -10.12 -0.53 7.43
N GLY A 401 -9.96 0.71 6.94
CA GLY A 401 -9.01 1.68 7.45
C GLY A 401 -7.58 1.51 6.98
N THR A 402 -7.30 0.55 6.09
CA THR A 402 -5.95 0.39 5.54
C THR A 402 -5.70 1.50 4.53
N ILE A 403 -4.67 2.31 4.73
CA ILE A 403 -4.22 3.30 3.76
C ILE A 403 -3.34 2.57 2.75
N LEU A 404 -3.81 2.38 1.52
CA LEU A 404 -3.03 1.76 0.45
C LEU A 404 -2.36 2.84 -0.38
N GLY A 405 -1.03 2.75 -0.52
CA GLY A 405 -0.24 3.48 -1.50
C GLY A 405 -0.18 2.73 -2.81
N GLN A 406 -0.39 3.42 -3.92
CA GLN A 406 -0.25 2.90 -5.27
C GLN A 406 0.95 3.55 -5.92
N TYR A 407 1.85 2.72 -6.41
CA TYR A 407 3.16 3.13 -6.91
C TYR A 407 3.19 3.17 -8.45
N SER A 408 4.18 3.86 -9.00
CA SER A 408 4.34 4.03 -10.46
C SER A 408 4.61 2.72 -11.20
N ASN A 409 5.08 1.69 -10.50
CA ASN A 409 5.32 0.35 -11.03
C ASN A 409 4.08 -0.55 -10.98
N GLY A 410 2.91 -0.02 -10.60
CA GLY A 410 1.64 -0.75 -10.55
C GLY A 410 1.37 -1.48 -9.23
N GLU A 411 2.37 -1.59 -8.35
CA GLU A 411 2.23 -2.24 -7.06
C GLU A 411 1.45 -1.40 -6.06
N SER A 412 0.72 -2.09 -5.17
CA SER A 412 -0.01 -1.46 -4.07
C SER A 412 0.47 -2.00 -2.74
N ARG A 413 0.92 -1.10 -1.84
CA ARG A 413 1.34 -1.48 -0.48
C ARG A 413 0.52 -0.77 0.58
N PRO A 414 0.19 -1.44 1.69
CA PRO A 414 -0.37 -0.77 2.85
C PRO A 414 0.70 0.15 3.47
N LEU A 415 0.31 1.37 3.80
CA LEU A 415 1.14 2.41 4.44
C LEU A 415 0.77 2.61 5.91
N GLY A 416 -0.36 2.05 6.34
CA GLY A 416 -0.82 2.06 7.73
C GLY A 416 -2.28 1.65 7.82
N GLN A 417 -2.77 1.41 9.03
CA GLN A 417 -4.19 1.16 9.27
C GLN A 417 -4.73 2.10 10.34
N VAL A 418 -5.76 2.86 10.02
CA VAL A 418 -6.46 3.74 10.96
C VAL A 418 -7.18 2.91 12.02
N VAL A 419 -7.06 3.32 13.28
CA VAL A 419 -7.83 2.70 14.38
C VAL A 419 -8.99 3.61 14.79
N LEU A 420 -10.07 2.97 15.20
CA LEU A 420 -11.22 3.65 15.78
C LEU A 420 -11.30 3.37 17.28
N ALA A 421 -11.83 4.35 18.01
CA ALA A 421 -12.16 4.22 19.41
C ALA A 421 -13.68 4.29 19.61
N ASN A 422 -14.21 3.47 20.50
CA ASN A 422 -15.61 3.54 20.94
C ASN A 422 -15.67 3.61 22.47
N PHE A 423 -16.77 4.14 23.00
CA PHE A 423 -16.96 4.33 24.43
C PHE A 423 -18.27 3.69 24.86
N SER A 424 -18.29 3.14 26.09
CA SER A 424 -19.52 2.60 26.67
C SER A 424 -20.56 3.70 26.87
N ASN A 425 -20.12 4.91 27.22
CA ASN A 425 -20.99 6.08 27.37
C ASN A 425 -20.41 7.32 26.66
N PRO A 426 -20.76 7.56 25.37
CA PRO A 426 -20.29 8.73 24.63
C PRO A 426 -20.68 10.08 25.25
N ASN A 427 -21.82 10.16 25.95
CA ASN A 427 -22.26 11.38 26.64
C ASN A 427 -21.39 11.76 27.85
N GLY A 428 -20.52 10.85 28.32
CA GLY A 428 -19.53 11.13 29.36
C GLY A 428 -18.27 11.81 28.82
N LEU A 429 -18.08 11.90 27.50
CA LEU A 429 -16.90 12.54 26.90
C LEU A 429 -16.90 14.03 27.18
N GLN A 430 -15.73 14.57 27.51
CA GLN A 430 -15.56 16.00 27.72
C GLN A 430 -15.18 16.69 26.40
N PRO A 431 -15.94 17.67 25.91
CA PRO A 431 -15.55 18.44 24.74
C PRO A 431 -14.34 19.31 25.06
N LEU A 432 -13.29 19.23 24.23
CA LEU A 432 -12.08 20.06 24.33
C LEU A 432 -12.16 21.32 23.44
N GLY A 433 -13.20 21.44 22.62
CA GLY A 433 -13.26 22.41 21.52
C GLY A 433 -12.73 21.80 20.22
N ASN A 434 -12.83 22.55 19.11
CA ASN A 434 -12.32 22.14 17.78
C ASN A 434 -12.80 20.75 17.30
N ASN A 435 -14.03 20.35 17.65
CA ASN A 435 -14.59 19.02 17.35
C ASN A 435 -13.73 17.87 17.90
N ALA A 436 -13.07 18.08 19.04
CA ALA A 436 -12.31 17.08 19.76
C ALA A 436 -12.92 16.80 21.14
N TRP A 437 -12.77 15.56 21.59
CA TRP A 437 -13.27 15.04 22.85
C TRP A 437 -12.16 14.35 23.63
N ALA A 438 -12.18 14.50 24.95
CA ALA A 438 -11.35 13.77 25.90
C ALA A 438 -12.17 12.69 26.62
N GLN A 439 -11.50 11.58 26.94
CA GLN A 439 -12.08 10.54 27.80
C GLN A 439 -12.21 11.04 29.25
N THR A 440 -13.22 10.54 29.96
CA THR A 440 -13.43 10.81 31.38
C THR A 440 -13.74 9.51 32.13
N PRO A 441 -13.72 9.49 33.47
CA PRO A 441 -14.17 8.33 34.22
C PRO A 441 -15.64 7.93 33.93
N THR A 442 -16.49 8.87 33.51
CA THR A 442 -17.91 8.61 33.22
C THR A 442 -18.16 8.11 31.80
N SER A 443 -17.23 8.33 30.85
CA SER A 443 -17.30 7.72 29.51
C SER A 443 -16.90 6.24 29.50
N GLY A 444 -16.11 5.83 30.49
CA GLY A 444 -15.39 4.57 30.50
C GLY A 444 -14.10 4.64 29.68
N SER A 445 -13.29 3.58 29.75
CA SER A 445 -12.08 3.44 28.95
C SER A 445 -12.40 3.26 27.46
N PRO A 446 -11.53 3.75 26.56
CA PRO A 446 -11.70 3.62 25.13
C PRO A 446 -11.55 2.15 24.71
N LEU A 447 -12.52 1.62 23.99
CA LEU A 447 -12.39 0.38 23.25
C LEU A 447 -11.77 0.71 21.89
N ILE A 448 -10.55 0.24 21.64
CA ILE A 448 -9.84 0.48 20.38
C ILE A 448 -9.96 -0.76 19.50
N GLY A 449 -10.21 -0.56 18.20
CA GLY A 449 -10.22 -1.64 17.22
C GLY A 449 -10.11 -1.12 15.79
N THR A 450 -10.12 -2.06 14.85
CA THR A 450 -10.07 -1.75 13.42
C THR A 450 -11.48 -1.46 12.89
N PRO A 451 -11.62 -0.56 11.90
CA PRO A 451 -12.87 -0.36 11.19
C PRO A 451 -13.41 -1.66 10.57
N ASN A 452 -14.71 -1.68 10.29
CA ASN A 452 -15.39 -2.82 9.67
C ASN A 452 -15.27 -4.13 10.48
N SER A 453 -15.06 -4.03 11.80
CA SER A 453 -15.00 -5.18 12.71
C SER A 453 -15.80 -4.93 13.99
N GLY A 454 -16.54 -5.95 14.45
CA GLY A 454 -17.29 -5.89 15.70
C GLY A 454 -18.26 -4.71 15.80
N SER A 455 -18.04 -3.83 16.80
CA SER A 455 -18.89 -2.66 17.10
C SER A 455 -18.48 -1.38 16.34
N PHE A 456 -17.54 -1.46 15.39
CA PHE A 456 -17.04 -0.31 14.64
C PHE A 456 -17.69 -0.19 13.27
N GLY A 457 -17.96 1.05 12.85
CA GLY A 457 -18.41 1.38 11.51
C GLY A 457 -17.35 1.09 10.43
N ASN A 458 -17.76 1.12 9.17
CA ASN A 458 -16.81 1.12 8.06
C ASN A 458 -16.29 2.54 7.80
N LEU A 459 -15.14 2.64 7.14
CA LEU A 459 -14.65 3.92 6.65
C LEU A 459 -15.06 4.12 5.19
N GLN A 460 -15.28 5.38 4.84
CA GLN A 460 -15.45 5.80 3.46
C GLN A 460 -14.39 6.83 3.14
N ALA A 461 -13.54 6.53 2.15
CA ALA A 461 -12.53 7.46 1.68
C ALA A 461 -13.11 8.57 0.81
N SER A 462 -12.36 9.67 0.72
CA SER A 462 -12.75 10.89 0.00
C SER A 462 -14.15 11.33 0.41
N ALA A 463 -14.43 11.34 1.71
CA ALA A 463 -15.74 11.67 2.23
C ALA A 463 -15.63 12.35 3.60
N VAL A 464 -16.60 13.22 3.88
CA VAL A 464 -16.73 13.93 5.15
C VAL A 464 -18.13 13.73 5.73
N GLU A 465 -18.21 13.64 7.06
CA GLU A 465 -19.48 13.61 7.78
C GLU A 465 -19.95 15.04 8.06
N ASN A 466 -21.08 15.45 7.50
CA ASN A 466 -21.68 16.76 7.80
C ASN A 466 -22.23 16.82 9.22
N SER A 467 -22.48 18.05 9.69
CA SER A 467 -23.18 18.28 10.94
C SER A 467 -24.51 17.53 10.96
N ASN A 468 -24.86 16.93 12.10
CA ASN A 468 -26.17 16.29 12.28
C ASN A 468 -27.28 17.27 12.70
N VAL A 469 -27.01 18.58 12.60
CA VAL A 469 -27.95 19.64 12.94
C VAL A 469 -28.86 19.94 11.74
N ASP A 470 -30.17 19.77 11.94
CA ASP A 470 -31.18 20.23 10.98
C ASP A 470 -31.56 21.70 11.28
N LEU A 471 -31.15 22.60 10.38
CA LEU A 471 -31.42 24.04 10.48
C LEU A 471 -32.92 24.35 10.58
N THR A 472 -33.77 23.60 9.88
CA THR A 472 -35.21 23.87 9.89
C THR A 472 -35.81 23.55 11.26
N ALA A 473 -35.41 22.43 11.85
CA ALA A 473 -35.81 22.05 13.20
C ALA A 473 -35.27 23.03 14.26
N GLU A 474 -34.00 23.43 14.16
CA GLU A 474 -33.40 24.37 15.11
C GLU A 474 -34.02 25.78 15.06
N LEU A 475 -34.40 26.28 13.87
CA LEU A 475 -35.09 27.56 13.76
C LEU A 475 -36.49 27.52 14.41
N VAL A 476 -37.21 26.40 14.30
CA VAL A 476 -38.50 26.21 14.99
C VAL A 476 -38.29 26.11 16.52
N ASN A 477 -37.27 25.39 16.96
CA ASN A 477 -36.91 25.31 18.37
C ASN A 477 -36.54 26.68 18.94
N MET A 478 -35.83 27.51 18.16
CA MET A 478 -35.48 28.88 18.55
C MET A 478 -36.73 29.74 18.78
N ILE A 479 -37.70 29.70 17.85
CA ILE A 479 -38.98 30.42 17.98
C ILE A 479 -39.73 29.94 19.23
N THR A 480 -39.72 28.63 19.49
CA THR A 480 -40.37 28.03 20.65
C THR A 480 -39.71 28.49 21.95
N ALA A 481 -38.38 28.44 22.03
CA ALA A 481 -37.61 28.88 23.19
C ALA A 481 -37.77 30.40 23.44
N GLN A 482 -37.84 31.22 22.39
CA GLN A 482 -38.14 32.66 22.50
C GLN A 482 -39.54 32.91 23.08
N ARG A 483 -40.57 32.17 22.63
CA ARG A 483 -41.92 32.27 23.19
C ARG A 483 -41.96 31.86 24.66
N VAL A 484 -41.23 30.80 25.04
CA VAL A 484 -41.11 30.37 26.45
C VAL A 484 -40.42 31.44 27.29
N TYR A 485 -39.34 32.05 26.78
CA TYR A 485 -38.66 33.16 27.46
C TYR A 485 -39.61 34.36 27.69
N GLN A 486 -40.37 34.76 26.67
CA GLN A 486 -41.36 35.84 26.78
C GLN A 486 -42.49 35.51 27.76
N ALA A 487 -42.99 34.28 27.77
CA ALA A 487 -44.02 33.83 28.70
C ALA A 487 -43.53 33.84 30.17
N ASN A 488 -42.29 33.39 30.41
CA ASN A 488 -41.68 33.45 31.74
C ASN A 488 -41.44 34.89 32.20
N ALA A 489 -41.01 35.79 31.29
CA ALA A 489 -40.87 37.21 31.59
C ALA A 489 -42.21 37.89 31.92
N GLN A 490 -43.30 37.51 31.25
CA GLN A 490 -44.64 38.02 31.56
C GLN A 490 -45.10 37.61 32.97
N THR A 491 -44.75 36.40 33.40
CA THR A 491 -45.05 35.92 34.77
C THR A 491 -44.38 36.81 35.83
N ILE A 492 -43.13 37.23 35.59
CA ILE A 492 -42.40 38.15 36.47
C ILE A 492 -43.11 39.52 36.51
N LYS A 493 -43.52 40.07 35.35
CA LYS A 493 -44.25 41.34 35.30
C LYS A 493 -45.58 41.30 36.07
N THR A 494 -46.35 40.23 35.93
CA THR A 494 -47.61 40.06 36.67
C THR A 494 -47.36 39.99 38.17
N GLN A 495 -46.33 39.25 38.60
CA GLN A 495 -45.97 39.14 40.02
C GLN A 495 -45.50 40.49 40.60
N ASP A 496 -44.71 41.25 39.85
CA ASP A 496 -44.25 42.59 40.21
C ASP A 496 -45.42 43.58 40.34
N SER A 497 -46.36 43.58 39.38
CA SER A 497 -47.56 44.39 39.45
C SER A 497 -48.42 44.09 40.69
N VAL A 498 -48.55 42.81 41.07
CA VAL A 498 -49.28 42.41 42.28
C VAL A 498 -48.56 42.92 43.54
N LEU A 499 -47.23 42.81 43.61
CA LEU A 499 -46.46 43.35 44.73
C LEU A 499 -46.58 44.88 44.82
N GLN A 500 -46.50 45.59 43.69
CA GLN A 500 -46.63 47.04 43.65
C GLN A 500 -48.02 47.49 44.16
N THR A 501 -49.09 46.80 43.78
CA THR A 501 -50.43 47.07 44.34
C THR A 501 -50.50 46.82 45.84
N LEU A 502 -49.79 45.81 46.34
CA LEU A 502 -49.75 45.46 47.76
C LEU A 502 -48.95 46.50 48.58
N VAL A 503 -47.88 47.05 48.01
CA VAL A 503 -47.09 48.13 48.63
C VAL A 503 -47.85 49.45 48.66
N ASN A 504 -48.62 49.76 47.61
CA ASN A 504 -49.42 50.98 47.50
C ASN A 504 -50.71 50.96 48.36
N LEU A 505 -51.04 49.83 49.00
CA LEU A 505 -52.17 49.69 49.92
C LEU A 505 -51.84 50.13 51.37
N ARG A 506 -50.67 50.73 51.61
CA ARG A 506 -50.26 51.26 52.92
C ARG A 506 -50.56 52.74 53.10
#